data_AF-A0A927PZX7-F1
#
_entry.id   AF-A0A927PZX7-F1
#
_cell.length_a   1.000
_cell.length_b   1.000
_cell.length_c   1.000
_cell.angle_alpha   90.00
_cell.angle_beta   90.00
_cell.angle_gamma   90.00
#
_symmetry.space_group_name_H-M   'P 1'
#
loop_
_entity.id
_entity.type
_entity.pdbx_description
1 polymer ?
#
loop_
_entity_poly.entity_id
_entity_poly.type
_entity_poly.pdbx_seq_one_letter_code
_entity_poly.pdbx_strand_id
1 'polypeptide(L)'
;MDTKEMERIAGPHGSKAAKIRALNEAGVSTSDISTFLEIRYQHTYNVLLRAGRIRRDSSNAEQAPVLAMDVRPDGTTTLPASVLADFDLLKGGQLFARQTPEGLLLMPRQVAIAEMQRVAAERMPEHASLLQSLLQG
;
A
#
# COMPACT_ATOMS: atom_id res chain seq x y z
N MET A 1 -8.85 14.10 3.90
CA MET A 1 -8.78 15.54 4.22
C MET A 1 -9.93 16.22 3.49
N ASP A 2 -10.61 17.19 4.10
CA ASP A 2 -11.73 17.88 3.45
C ASP A 2 -11.26 19.04 2.55
N THR A 3 -12.13 19.53 1.67
CA THR A 3 -11.82 20.57 0.68
C THR A 3 -11.44 21.90 1.32
N LYS A 4 -12.08 22.28 2.43
CA LYS A 4 -11.82 23.57 3.10
C LYS A 4 -10.41 23.61 3.70
N GLU A 5 -9.97 22.49 4.25
CA GLU A 5 -8.63 22.34 4.79
C GLU A 5 -7.58 22.35 3.68
N MET A 6 -7.87 21.73 2.53
CA MET A 6 -6.99 21.81 1.35
C MET A 6 -6.89 23.24 0.81
N GLU A 7 -7.98 24.01 0.79
CA GLU A 7 -7.98 25.43 0.42
C GLU A 7 -7.13 26.27 1.38
N ARG A 8 -7.25 26.03 2.69
CA ARG A 8 -6.44 26.71 3.71
C ARG A 8 -4.94 26.47 3.52
N ILE A 9 -4.55 25.24 3.17
CA ILE A 9 -3.16 24.87 2.91
C ILE A 9 -2.67 25.43 1.57
N ALA A 10 -3.48 25.37 0.51
CA ALA A 10 -3.07 25.78 -0.83
C ALA A 10 -3.16 27.29 -1.08
N GLY A 11 -4.06 28.00 -0.41
CA GLY A 11 -4.37 29.42 -0.61
C GLY A 11 -3.15 30.36 -0.58
N PRO A 12 -2.22 30.22 0.39
CA PRO A 12 -1.03 31.07 0.48
C PRO A 12 -0.01 30.91 -0.66
N HIS A 13 -0.15 29.90 -1.52
CA HIS A 13 0.85 29.57 -2.53
C HIS A 13 0.45 30.05 -3.94
N GLY A 14 1.30 30.89 -4.55
CA GLY A 14 1.00 31.51 -5.86
C GLY A 14 1.17 30.61 -7.09
N SER A 15 1.78 29.43 -6.97
CA SER A 15 1.99 28.51 -8.10
C SER A 15 1.41 27.12 -7.84
N LYS A 16 0.96 26.46 -8.90
CA LYS A 16 0.47 25.06 -8.84
C LYS A 16 1.50 24.14 -8.19
N ALA A 17 2.78 24.29 -8.54
CA ALA A 17 3.87 23.51 -7.94
C ALA A 17 4.09 23.77 -6.44
N ALA A 18 3.89 25.00 -5.97
CA ALA A 18 3.95 25.31 -4.55
C ALA A 18 2.76 24.73 -3.79
N LYS A 19 1.54 24.83 -4.34
CA LYS A 19 0.33 24.21 -3.79
C LYS A 19 0.46 22.68 -3.67
N ILE A 20 0.93 22.01 -4.72
CA ILE A 20 1.16 20.55 -4.72
C ILE A 20 2.10 20.13 -3.60
N ARG A 21 3.21 20.85 -3.40
CA ARG A 21 4.19 20.54 -2.35
C ARG A 21 3.62 20.76 -0.95
N ALA A 22 2.91 21.86 -0.72
CA ALA A 22 2.29 22.15 0.56
C ALA A 22 1.21 21.12 0.94
N LEU A 23 0.36 20.73 -0.01
CA LEU A 23 -0.64 19.69 0.20
C LEU A 23 0.00 18.33 0.45
N ASN A 24 1.07 17.98 -0.27
CA ASN A 24 1.79 16.75 -0.03
C ASN A 24 2.49 16.73 1.34
N GLU A 25 3.04 17.86 1.78
CA GLU A 25 3.64 18.02 3.11
C GLU A 25 2.60 17.89 4.24
N ALA A 26 1.35 18.30 3.96
CA ALA A 26 0.21 18.06 4.84
C ALA A 26 -0.37 16.62 4.75
N GLY A 27 0.27 15.71 3.99
CA GLY A 27 -0.10 14.30 3.90
C GLY A 27 -1.21 13.97 2.90
N VAL A 28 -1.56 14.89 1.99
CA VAL A 28 -2.58 14.64 0.95
C VAL A 28 -2.01 13.75 -0.16
N SER A 29 -2.81 12.80 -0.64
CA SER A 29 -2.42 11.88 -1.71
C SER A 29 -2.26 12.60 -3.05
N THR A 30 -1.44 12.03 -3.95
CA THR A 30 -1.23 12.58 -5.31
C THR A 30 -2.53 12.66 -6.12
N SER A 31 -3.38 11.65 -5.99
CA SER A 31 -4.69 11.59 -6.64
C SER A 31 -5.60 12.70 -6.14
N ASP A 32 -5.71 12.87 -4.82
CA ASP A 32 -6.56 13.90 -4.22
C ASP A 32 -6.07 15.31 -4.56
N ILE A 33 -4.75 15.53 -4.56
CA ILE A 33 -4.14 16.79 -5.02
C ILE A 33 -4.49 17.08 -6.49
N SER A 34 -4.44 16.06 -7.35
CA SER A 34 -4.74 16.23 -8.78
C SER A 34 -6.21 16.56 -9.03
N THR A 35 -7.11 15.93 -8.27
CA THR A 35 -8.55 16.18 -8.31
C THR A 35 -8.87 17.57 -7.77
N PHE A 36 -8.33 17.92 -6.60
CA PHE A 36 -8.58 19.21 -5.95
C PHE A 36 -8.06 20.41 -6.76
N LEU A 37 -6.87 20.30 -7.35
CA LEU A 37 -6.28 21.38 -8.14
C LEU A 37 -6.71 21.36 -9.62
N GLU A 38 -7.58 20.42 -10.01
CA GLU A 38 -8.07 20.23 -11.38
C GLU A 38 -6.92 20.17 -12.41
N ILE A 39 -5.92 19.34 -12.11
CA ILE A 39 -4.74 19.15 -12.96
C ILE A 39 -4.52 17.69 -13.30
N ARG A 40 -3.85 17.46 -14.43
CA ARG A 40 -3.42 16.11 -14.81
C ARG A 40 -2.54 15.52 -13.70
N TYR A 41 -2.89 14.31 -13.26
CA TYR A 41 -2.11 13.51 -12.30
C TYR A 41 -0.60 13.53 -12.57
N GLN A 42 -0.19 13.38 -13.83
CA GLN A 42 1.22 13.41 -14.24
C GLN A 42 1.95 14.71 -13.86
N HIS A 43 1.25 15.85 -13.85
CA HIS A 43 1.83 17.12 -13.42
C HIS A 43 2.13 17.10 -11.91
N THR A 44 1.17 16.65 -11.10
CA THR A 44 1.35 16.43 -9.66
C THR A 44 2.52 15.49 -9.38
N TYR A 45 2.55 14.34 -10.07
CA TYR A 45 3.61 13.35 -9.95
C TYR A 45 4.98 13.94 -10.29
N ASN A 46 5.12 14.62 -11.45
CA ASN A 46 6.39 15.20 -11.88
C ASN A 46 6.89 16.30 -10.95
N VAL A 47 5.98 17.10 -10.37
CA VAL A 47 6.34 18.14 -9.39
C VAL A 47 6.92 17.51 -8.14
N LEU A 48 6.26 16.48 -7.60
CA LEU A 48 6.72 15.80 -6.39
C LEU A 48 7.97 14.94 -6.63
N LEU A 49 8.09 14.36 -7.83
CA LEU A 49 9.29 13.65 -8.28
C LEU A 49 10.50 14.58 -8.32
N ARG A 50 10.38 15.74 -8.98
CA ARG A 50 11.45 16.74 -9.05
C ARG A 50 11.79 17.35 -7.70
N ALA A 51 10.82 17.39 -6.78
CA ALA A 51 11.02 17.84 -5.41
C ALA A 51 11.61 16.77 -4.49
N GLY A 52 11.88 15.55 -4.98
CA GLY A 52 12.37 14.42 -4.18
C GLY A 52 11.38 13.91 -3.13
N ARG A 53 10.12 14.34 -3.20
CA ARG A 53 9.04 13.94 -2.28
C ARG A 53 8.41 12.61 -2.69
N ILE A 54 8.50 12.28 -3.99
CA ILE A 54 8.21 10.97 -4.54
C ILE A 54 9.49 10.50 -5.22
N ARG A 55 9.90 9.27 -4.97
CA ARG A 55 10.99 8.66 -5.73
C ARG A 55 10.39 8.06 -6.99
N ARG A 56 11.05 8.24 -8.14
CA ARG A 56 10.75 7.40 -9.30
C ARG A 56 11.07 5.99 -8.81
N ASP A 57 10.12 5.07 -8.92
CA ASP A 57 10.36 3.63 -8.73
C ASP A 57 11.24 3.10 -9.87
N SER A 58 12.42 3.70 -10.00
CA SER A 58 13.51 3.22 -10.86
C SER A 58 14.63 2.61 -10.02
N SER A 59 14.43 2.42 -8.71
CA SER A 59 15.40 1.76 -7.82
C SER A 59 14.80 1.40 -6.45
N ASN A 60 13.74 0.58 -6.42
CA ASN A 60 13.40 -0.29 -5.26
C ASN A 60 12.29 -1.33 -5.51
N ALA A 61 12.01 -1.68 -6.77
CA ALA A 61 12.00 -3.10 -7.06
C ALA A 61 13.47 -3.49 -7.26
N GLU A 62 14.18 -3.83 -6.17
CA GLU A 62 14.98 -5.05 -6.31
C GLU A 62 13.99 -6.05 -6.88
N GLN A 63 14.22 -6.53 -8.10
CA GLN A 63 13.39 -7.58 -8.66
C GLN A 63 13.37 -8.65 -7.58
N ALA A 64 12.23 -8.82 -6.90
CA ALA A 64 12.07 -9.89 -5.94
C ALA A 64 12.52 -11.15 -6.70
N PRO A 65 13.54 -11.85 -6.20
CA PRO A 65 14.18 -12.89 -6.97
C PRO A 65 13.10 -13.87 -7.41
N VAL A 66 13.12 -14.28 -8.68
CA VAL A 66 12.24 -15.35 -9.13
C VAL A 66 12.74 -16.63 -8.46
N LEU A 67 11.97 -17.12 -7.49
CA LEU A 67 12.27 -18.34 -6.77
C LEU A 67 11.63 -19.51 -7.51
N ALA A 68 12.46 -20.39 -8.07
CA ALA A 68 12.00 -21.69 -8.54
C ALA A 68 11.74 -22.58 -7.32
N MET A 69 10.58 -23.21 -7.27
CA MET A 69 10.20 -24.14 -6.21
C MET A 69 9.78 -25.47 -6.84
N ASP A 70 10.26 -26.57 -6.28
CA ASP A 70 9.83 -27.89 -6.69
C ASP A 70 8.46 -28.21 -6.06
N VAL A 71 7.54 -28.68 -6.91
CA VAL A 71 6.24 -29.20 -6.46
C VAL A 71 6.35 -30.71 -6.36
N ARG A 72 6.14 -31.24 -5.16
CA ARG A 72 6.18 -32.67 -4.89
C ARG A 72 4.95 -33.37 -5.51
N PRO A 73 4.99 -34.70 -5.73
CA PRO A 73 3.86 -35.45 -6.29
C PRO A 73 2.54 -35.36 -5.49
N ASP A 74 2.62 -35.01 -4.20
CA ASP A 74 1.47 -34.78 -3.33
C ASP A 74 0.85 -33.38 -3.48
N GLY A 75 1.37 -32.57 -4.40
CA GLY A 75 0.90 -31.21 -4.67
C GLY A 75 1.45 -30.15 -3.70
N THR A 76 2.37 -30.51 -2.81
CA THR A 76 2.95 -29.57 -1.85
C THR A 76 4.27 -29.00 -2.34
N THR A 77 4.63 -27.80 -1.86
CA THR A 77 5.95 -27.20 -2.07
C THR A 77 6.49 -26.62 -0.78
N THR A 78 7.81 -26.45 -0.69
CA THR A 78 8.49 -25.89 0.49
C THR A 78 8.99 -24.50 0.16
N LEU A 79 8.64 -23.52 0.99
CA LEU A 79 9.14 -22.16 0.83
C LEU A 79 10.63 -22.08 1.17
N PRO A 80 11.45 -21.39 0.36
CA PRO A 80 12.86 -21.18 0.67
C PRO A 80 13.06 -20.48 2.02
N ALA A 81 14.19 -20.76 2.68
CA ALA A 81 14.51 -20.19 3.98
C ALA A 81 14.57 -18.65 3.98
N SER A 82 14.91 -18.03 2.84
CA SER A 82 14.86 -16.57 2.67
C SER A 82 13.44 -16.03 2.82
N VAL A 83 12.46 -16.65 2.16
CA VAL A 83 11.04 -16.28 2.28
C VAL A 83 10.56 -16.51 3.71
N LEU A 84 10.96 -17.61 4.35
CA LEU A 84 10.59 -17.84 5.75
C LEU A 84 11.19 -16.77 6.68
N ALA A 85 12.42 -16.32 6.43
CA ALA A 85 13.07 -15.27 7.21
C ALA A 85 12.37 -13.91 7.04
N ASP A 86 12.01 -13.54 5.81
CA ASP A 86 11.34 -12.27 5.48
C ASP A 86 9.97 -12.14 6.17
N PHE A 87 9.33 -13.28 6.48
CA PHE A 87 8.03 -13.35 7.15
C PHE A 87 8.13 -13.71 8.64
N ASP A 88 9.35 -13.82 9.19
CA ASP A 88 9.64 -14.26 10.57
C ASP A 88 9.00 -15.62 10.93
N LEU A 89 8.97 -16.53 9.96
CA LEU A 89 8.38 -17.87 10.08
C LEU A 89 9.41 -18.98 10.34
N LEU A 90 10.69 -18.63 10.53
CA LEU A 90 11.74 -19.61 10.83
C LEU A 90 11.50 -20.40 12.12
N LYS A 91 10.70 -19.84 13.05
CA LYS A 91 10.32 -20.50 14.31
C LYS A 91 8.92 -21.13 14.26
N GLY A 92 8.33 -21.25 13.06
CA GLY A 92 6.94 -21.62 12.86
C GLY A 92 6.00 -20.40 12.92
N GLY A 93 4.76 -20.58 12.50
CA GLY A 93 3.76 -19.51 12.47
C GLY A 93 2.71 -19.74 11.39
N GLN A 94 1.99 -18.67 11.03
CA GLN A 94 1.00 -18.68 9.96
C GLN A 94 1.43 -17.73 8.85
N LEU A 95 1.40 -18.24 7.62
CA LEU A 95 1.59 -17.45 6.41
C LEU A 95 0.23 -17.17 5.78
N PHE A 96 -0.01 -15.92 5.41
CA PHE A 96 -1.23 -15.53 4.71
C PHE A 96 -0.91 -15.39 3.22
N ALA A 97 -1.80 -15.92 2.39
CA ALA A 97 -1.71 -15.82 0.95
C ALA A 97 -3.05 -15.38 0.37
N ARG A 98 -3.00 -14.54 -0.67
CA ARG A 98 -4.17 -14.18 -1.46
C ARG A 98 -4.00 -14.70 -2.87
N GLN A 99 -5.03 -15.38 -3.38
CA GLN A 99 -5.09 -15.73 -4.79
C GLN A 99 -5.52 -14.50 -5.60
N THR A 100 -4.75 -14.20 -6.64
CA THR A 100 -5.04 -13.18 -7.66
C THR A 100 -5.09 -13.84 -9.04
N PRO A 101 -5.59 -13.16 -10.08
CA PRO A 101 -5.55 -13.68 -11.45
C PRO A 101 -4.14 -14.03 -11.95
N GLU A 102 -3.11 -13.36 -11.42
CA GLU A 102 -1.71 -13.51 -11.80
C GLU A 102 -0.95 -14.53 -10.95
N GLY A 103 -1.52 -15.00 -9.83
CA GLY A 103 -0.88 -16.01 -8.97
C GLY A 103 -1.24 -15.91 -7.49
N LEU A 104 -0.30 -16.31 -6.63
CA LEU A 104 -0.43 -16.21 -5.17
C LEU A 104 0.43 -15.06 -4.64
N LEU A 105 -0.21 -14.13 -3.93
CA LEU A 105 0.46 -13.07 -3.22
C LEU A 105 0.62 -13.46 -1.75
N LEU A 106 1.86 -13.71 -1.32
CA LEU A 106 2.19 -13.94 0.08
C LEU A 106 2.22 -12.60 0.83
N MET A 107 1.63 -12.56 2.02
CA MET A 107 1.48 -11.34 2.81
C MET A 107 1.86 -11.57 4.28
N PRO A 108 2.61 -10.64 4.90
CA PRO A 108 2.84 -10.67 6.34
C PRO A 108 1.51 -10.58 7.10
N ARG A 109 1.44 -11.16 8.29
CA ARG A 109 0.23 -11.18 9.14
C ARG A 109 -0.41 -9.81 9.29
N GLN A 110 0.40 -8.78 9.52
CA GLN A 110 -0.10 -7.41 9.71
C GLN A 110 -0.81 -6.87 8.46
N VAL A 111 -0.25 -7.13 7.28
CA VAL A 111 -0.84 -6.73 5.99
C VAL A 111 -2.13 -7.50 5.73
N ALA A 112 -2.14 -8.80 6.03
CA ALA A 112 -3.35 -9.62 5.90
C ALA A 112 -4.48 -9.14 6.82
N ILE A 113 -4.19 -8.78 8.07
CA ILE A 113 -5.18 -8.25 9.01
C ILE A 113 -5.71 -6.89 8.53
N ALA A 114 -4.83 -5.98 8.10
CA ALA A 114 -5.24 -4.69 7.58
C ALA A 114 -6.16 -4.82 6.35
N GLU A 115 -5.85 -5.74 5.45
CA GLU A 115 -6.67 -6.00 4.26
C GLU A 115 -8.02 -6.64 4.63
N MET A 116 -8.04 -7.61 5.55
CA MET A 116 -9.29 -8.20 6.05
C MET A 116 -10.19 -7.15 6.70
N GLN A 117 -9.62 -6.23 7.49
CA GLN A 117 -10.35 -5.12 8.11
C GLN A 117 -10.92 -4.16 7.06
N ARG A 118 -10.14 -3.83 6.02
CA ARG A 118 -10.59 -2.98 4.92
C ARG A 118 -11.78 -3.61 4.17
N VAL A 119 -11.65 -4.87 3.77
CA VAL A 119 -12.72 -5.60 3.06
C VAL A 119 -13.96 -5.76 3.93
N ALA A 120 -13.78 -6.03 5.23
CA ALA A 120 -14.87 -6.12 6.18
C ALA A 120 -15.61 -4.78 6.35
N ALA A 121 -14.88 -3.66 6.45
CA ALA A 121 -15.47 -2.34 6.53
C ALA A 121 -16.26 -1.96 5.26
N GLU A 122 -15.77 -2.38 4.09
CA GLU A 122 -16.45 -2.14 2.80
C GLU A 122 -17.71 -2.98 2.62
N ARG A 123 -17.74 -4.22 3.13
CA ARG A 123 -18.87 -5.15 2.92
C ARG A 123 -19.85 -5.22 4.08
N MET A 124 -19.43 -4.93 5.30
CA MET A 124 -20.21 -5.08 6.54
C MET A 124 -19.86 -3.97 7.56
N PRO A 125 -20.14 -2.69 7.25
CA PRO A 125 -19.77 -1.57 8.13
C PRO A 125 -20.35 -1.69 9.54
N GLU A 126 -21.48 -2.38 9.70
CA GLU A 126 -22.22 -2.51 10.97
C GLU A 126 -21.61 -3.56 11.92
N HIS A 127 -20.72 -4.42 11.41
CA HIS A 127 -20.08 -5.51 12.16
C HIS A 127 -18.55 -5.32 12.31
N ALA A 128 -18.02 -4.18 11.86
CA ALA A 128 -16.59 -3.91 11.84
C ALA A 128 -15.94 -3.96 13.25
N SER A 129 -16.65 -3.56 14.30
CA SER A 129 -16.13 -3.58 15.68
C SER A 129 -16.02 -5.00 16.27
N LEU A 130 -16.91 -5.92 15.86
CA LEU A 130 -16.88 -7.33 16.28
C LEU A 130 -15.71 -8.08 15.64
N LEU A 131 -15.44 -7.83 14.35
CA LEU A 131 -14.31 -8.43 13.64
C LEU A 131 -12.95 -7.94 14.17
N GLN A 132 -12.88 -6.69 14.63
CA GLN A 132 -11.68 -6.15 15.27
C GLN A 132 -11.30 -6.92 16.55
N SER A 133 -12.32 -7.33 17.33
CA SER A 133 -12.12 -8.08 18.58
C SER A 133 -11.68 -9.53 18.36
N LEU A 134 -12.12 -10.17 17.26
CA LEU A 134 -11.79 -11.56 16.94
C LEU A 134 -10.38 -11.74 16.32
N LEU A 135 -9.88 -10.73 15.60
CA LEU A 135 -8.59 -10.78 14.90
C LEU A 135 -7.39 -10.37 15.77
N GLN A 136 -7.65 -9.82 16.96
CA GLN A 136 -6.62 -9.39 17.93
C GLN A 136 -6.35 -10.44 19.03
N GLY A 137 -7.01 -11.60 18.99
CA GLY A 137 -6.72 -12.76 19.84
C GLY A 137 -5.54 -13.59 19.34
#